data_AF-A0A842MZB8-F1
#
_entry.id   AF-A0A842MZB8-F1
#
_cell.length_a   1.000
_cell.length_b   1.000
_cell.length_c   1.000
_cell.angle_alpha   90.00
_cell.angle_beta   90.00
_cell.angle_gamma   90.00
#
_symmetry.space_group_name_H-M   'P 1'
#
loop_
_entity.id
_entity.type
_entity.pdbx_description
1 polymer ?
#
loop_
_entity_poly.entity_id
_entity_poly.type
_entity_poly.pdbx_seq_one_letter_code
_entity_poly.pdbx_strand_id
1 'polypeptide(L)'
;MATAGATAATTTMQASSYRVKFRREEFLRLVDIANPRIIYHRRRMHFFAFDGFVMYTFDCDDIDFSQPILEAVEFSNYTWSE
;
A
#
# COMPACT_ATOMS: atom_id res chain seq x y z
N MET A 1 25.76 7.34 42.26
CA MET A 1 24.90 8.11 41.34
C MET A 1 24.71 7.29 40.07
N ALA A 2 23.64 6.50 40.00
CA ALA A 2 23.29 5.76 38.79
C ALA A 2 22.29 6.61 38.00
N THR A 3 22.77 7.27 36.94
CA THR A 3 21.93 7.97 35.97
C THR A 3 21.19 6.92 35.16
N ALA A 4 19.91 6.71 35.48
CA ALA A 4 19.01 5.90 34.68
C ALA A 4 18.83 6.58 33.32
N GLY A 5 19.45 6.03 32.29
CA GLY A 5 19.21 6.42 30.91
C GLY A 5 17.78 6.06 30.54
N ALA A 6 16.90 7.04 30.53
CA ALA A 6 15.59 6.90 29.93
C ALA A 6 15.79 6.73 28.41
N THR A 7 15.77 5.49 27.93
CA THR A 7 15.55 5.19 26.53
C THR A 7 14.15 5.68 26.19
N ALA A 8 14.05 6.83 25.56
CA ALA A 8 12.82 7.27 24.91
C ALA A 8 12.49 6.22 23.84
N ALA A 9 11.54 5.34 24.16
CA ALA A 9 10.95 4.45 23.18
C ALA A 9 10.21 5.34 22.19
N THR A 10 10.81 5.59 21.02
CA THR A 10 10.10 6.08 19.85
C THR A 10 9.08 5.00 19.49
N THR A 11 7.87 5.11 20.03
CA THR A 11 6.72 4.35 19.56
C THR A 11 6.45 4.80 18.13
N THR A 12 7.09 4.16 17.16
CA THR A 12 6.63 4.14 15.78
C THR A 12 5.21 3.62 15.82
N MET A 13 4.23 4.53 15.78
CA MET A 13 2.82 4.16 15.64
C MET A 13 2.66 3.51 14.27
N GLN A 14 2.80 2.20 14.23
CA GLN A 14 2.53 1.40 13.05
C GLN A 14 1.03 1.51 12.79
N ALA A 15 0.63 2.30 11.79
CA ALA A 15 -0.73 2.30 11.32
C ALA A 15 -0.99 0.92 10.70
N SER A 16 -1.78 0.08 11.36
CA SER A 16 -2.10 -1.26 10.88
C SER A 16 -3.02 -1.13 9.65
N SER A 17 -2.43 -0.99 8.47
CA SER A 17 -3.19 -1.11 7.22
C SER A 17 -3.38 -2.58 6.90
N TYR A 18 -4.64 -3.01 6.75
CA TYR A 18 -4.95 -4.36 6.31
C TYR A 18 -4.63 -4.48 4.82
N ARG A 19 -3.45 -5.03 4.50
CA ARG A 19 -2.94 -5.15 3.14
C ARG A 19 -2.96 -6.60 2.70
N VAL A 20 -3.43 -6.82 1.49
CA VAL A 20 -3.50 -8.16 0.90
C VAL A 20 -2.74 -8.15 -0.42
N LYS A 21 -1.75 -9.05 -0.53
CA LYS A 21 -0.93 -9.20 -1.71
C LYS A 21 -1.51 -10.29 -2.61
N PHE A 22 -1.62 -10.01 -3.90
CA PHE A 22 -2.04 -10.98 -4.91
C PHE A 22 -0.94 -11.21 -5.93
N ARG A 23 -1.04 -12.31 -6.69
CA ARG A 23 -0.30 -12.44 -7.94
C ARG A 23 -1.12 -11.76 -9.05
N ARG A 24 -0.51 -11.65 -10.22
CA ARG A 24 -1.07 -10.97 -11.39
C ARG A 24 -2.53 -11.36 -11.70
N GLU A 25 -2.81 -12.65 -11.86
CA GLU A 25 -4.12 -13.14 -12.30
C GLU A 25 -5.24 -12.84 -11.29
N GLU A 26 -5.00 -13.08 -10.00
CA GLU A 26 -5.98 -12.79 -8.96
C GLU A 26 -6.17 -11.29 -8.76
N PHE A 27 -5.10 -10.50 -8.93
CA PHE A 27 -5.19 -9.04 -8.85
C PHE A 27 -6.03 -8.46 -9.99
N LEU A 28 -5.81 -8.90 -11.24
CA LEU A 28 -6.61 -8.44 -12.39
C LEU A 28 -8.07 -8.85 -12.24
N ARG A 29 -8.34 -10.08 -11.78
CA ARG A 29 -9.71 -10.51 -11.46
C ARG A 29 -10.37 -9.62 -10.39
N LEU A 30 -9.60 -9.18 -9.39
CA LEU A 30 -10.11 -8.25 -8.38
C LEU A 30 -10.35 -6.86 -8.95
N VAL A 31 -9.51 -6.37 -9.87
CA VAL A 31 -9.74 -5.11 -10.58
C VAL A 31 -11.05 -5.19 -11.36
N ASP A 32 -11.35 -6.31 -12.02
CA ASP A 32 -12.61 -6.50 -12.74
C ASP A 32 -13.83 -6.50 -11.81
N ILE A 33 -13.73 -7.13 -10.64
CA ILE A 33 -14.83 -7.21 -9.65
C ILE A 33 -15.05 -5.87 -8.94
N ALA A 34 -13.96 -5.27 -8.44
CA ALA A 34 -14.02 -4.04 -7.67
C ALA A 34 -14.24 -2.81 -8.56
N ASN A 35 -13.88 -2.91 -9.84
CA ASN A 35 -13.88 -1.84 -10.83
C ASN A 35 -13.40 -0.49 -10.25
N PRO A 36 -12.16 -0.43 -9.72
CA PRO A 36 -11.66 0.79 -9.12
C PRO A 36 -11.58 1.90 -10.17
N ARG A 37 -11.88 3.13 -9.77
CA ARG A 37 -11.81 4.27 -10.71
C ARG A 37 -10.38 4.68 -11.05
N ILE A 38 -9.43 4.37 -10.17
CA ILE A 38 -8.01 4.71 -10.26
C ILE A 38 -7.22 3.54 -9.70
N ILE A 39 -6.13 3.18 -10.36
CA ILE A 39 -5.09 2.30 -9.81
C ILE A 39 -3.93 3.19 -9.35
N TYR A 40 -3.49 3.03 -8.11
CA TYR A 40 -2.31 3.75 -7.63
C TYR A 40 -1.06 2.93 -7.97
N HIS A 41 0.01 3.62 -8.35
CA HIS A 41 1.28 2.99 -8.64
C HIS A 41 2.39 3.59 -7.78
N ARG A 42 3.29 2.73 -7.29
CA ARG A 42 4.53 3.15 -6.66
C ARG A 42 5.66 2.19 -7.00
N ARG A 43 6.64 2.67 -7.77
CA ARG A 43 7.83 1.92 -8.22
C ARG A 43 7.48 0.70 -9.09
N ARG A 44 7.11 -0.40 -8.45
CA ARG A 44 6.70 -1.66 -9.10
C ARG A 44 5.37 -2.16 -8.54
N MET A 45 4.74 -1.39 -7.65
CA MET A 45 3.57 -1.79 -6.91
C MET A 45 2.34 -1.12 -7.48
N HIS A 46 1.37 -1.90 -7.92
CA HIS A 46 0.03 -1.41 -8.23
C HIS A 46 -0.91 -1.77 -7.07
N PHE A 47 -1.73 -0.82 -6.66
CA PHE A 47 -2.63 -1.01 -5.53
C PHE A 47 -3.90 -0.17 -5.62
N PHE A 48 -4.95 -0.62 -4.94
CA PHE A 48 -6.19 0.11 -4.75
C PHE A 48 -6.87 -0.36 -3.45
N ALA A 49 -7.85 0.42 -2.97
CA ALA A 49 -8.63 0.06 -1.80
C ALA A 49 -9.92 -0.67 -2.22
N PHE A 50 -10.23 -1.77 -1.55
CA PHE A 50 -11.45 -2.54 -1.74
C PHE A 50 -11.88 -3.20 -0.42
N ASP A 51 -13.15 -3.06 -0.05
CA ASP A 51 -13.73 -3.61 1.19
C ASP A 51 -12.95 -3.31 2.48
N GLY A 52 -12.31 -2.14 2.55
CA GLY A 52 -11.53 -1.72 3.72
C GLY A 52 -10.10 -2.29 3.78
N PHE A 53 -9.69 -3.05 2.76
CA PHE A 53 -8.33 -3.52 2.58
C PHE A 53 -7.63 -2.78 1.44
N VAL A 54 -6.31 -2.71 1.53
CA VAL A 54 -5.49 -2.32 0.37
C VAL A 54 -5.04 -3.59 -0.35
N MET A 55 -5.53 -3.77 -1.56
CA MET A 55 -5.13 -4.85 -2.44
C MET A 55 -3.91 -4.38 -3.24
N TYR A 56 -2.87 -5.19 -3.33
CA TYR A 56 -1.68 -4.82 -4.12
C TYR A 56 -0.99 -6.00 -4.81
N THR A 57 -0.23 -5.69 -5.86
CA THR A 57 0.61 -6.64 -6.60
C THR A 57 1.94 -5.99 -7.01
N PHE A 58 2.93 -6.81 -7.35
CA PHE A 58 4.17 -6.38 -8.01
C PHE A 58 4.36 -6.97 -9.42
N ASP A 59 3.36 -7.73 -9.87
CA ASP A 59 3.46 -8.60 -11.05
C ASP A 59 2.63 -8.07 -12.24
N CYS A 60 2.16 -6.81 -12.14
CA CYS A 60 1.46 -6.10 -13.21
C CYS A 60 2.33 -4.97 -13.76
N ASP A 61 2.02 -4.60 -14.99
CA ASP A 61 2.51 -3.43 -15.69
C ASP A 61 1.35 -2.48 -15.97
N ASP A 62 1.66 -1.21 -16.25
CA ASP A 62 0.66 -0.17 -16.47
C ASP A 62 -0.31 -0.48 -17.61
N ILE A 63 0.16 -1.21 -18.62
CA ILE A 63 -0.64 -1.63 -19.79
C ILE A 63 -1.73 -2.65 -19.46
N ASP A 64 -1.69 -3.25 -18.26
CA ASP A 64 -2.66 -4.27 -17.84
C ASP A 64 -3.97 -3.66 -17.36
N PHE A 65 -4.00 -2.35 -17.14
CA PHE A 65 -5.14 -1.63 -16.59
C PHE A 65 -5.77 -0.72 -17.63
N SER A 66 -7.10 -0.77 -17.71
CA SER A 66 -7.88 0.22 -18.48
C SER A 66 -8.16 1.49 -17.66
N GLN A 67 -8.04 1.37 -16.35
CA GLN A 67 -8.17 2.45 -15.39
C GLN A 67 -6.98 3.41 -15.49
N PRO A 68 -7.18 4.71 -15.21
CA PRO A 68 -6.08 5.63 -15.08
C PRO A 68 -5.17 5.22 -13.92
N ILE A 69 -3.86 5.41 -14.14
CA ILE A 69 -2.82 5.13 -13.15
C ILE A 69 -2.37 6.44 -12.52
N LEU A 70 -2.34 6.49 -11.19
CA LEU A 70 -1.86 7.64 -10.44
C LEU A 70 -0.61 7.27 -9.64
N GLU A 71 0.50 7.96 -9.93
CA GLU A 71 1.75 7.82 -9.20
C GLU A 71 1.61 8.34 -7.76
N ALA A 72 1.80 7.45 -6.79
CA ALA A 72 1.84 7.80 -5.39
C ALA A 72 3.23 8.29 -4.97
N VAL A 73 3.29 9.21 -4.00
CA VAL A 73 4.55 9.69 -3.42
C VAL A 73 5.18 8.60 -2.53
N GLU A 74 4.35 7.98 -1.68
CA GLU A 74 4.76 6.93 -0.75
C GLU A 74 3.66 5.89 -0.56
N PHE A 75 4.07 4.67 -0.25
CA PHE A 75 3.22 3.62 0.29
C PHE A 75 3.73 3.23 1.68
N SER A 76 3.22 3.89 2.73
CA SER A 76 3.72 3.76 4.10
C SER A 76 2.77 3.05 5.05
N ASN A 77 3.33 2.42 6.08
CA ASN A 77 2.59 1.98 7.28
C ASN A 77 2.96 2.81 8.51
N TYR A 78 3.75 3.85 8.30
CA TYR A 78 4.20 4.75 9.33
C TYR A 78 3.49 6.08 9.16
N THR A 79 3.36 6.80 10.27
CA THR A 79 2.94 8.20 10.24
C THR A 79 3.88 8.96 9.33
N TRP A 80 3.31 9.76 8.44
CA TRP A 80 4.07 10.64 7.55
C TRP A 80 5.03 11.50 8.37
N SER A 81 6.32 11.37 8.09
CA SER A 81 7.35 12.28 8.60
C SER A 81 7.66 13.29 7.50
N GLU A 82 7.24 14.54 7.70
CA GLU A 82 7.62 15.67 6.83
C GLU A 82 9.12 15.92 6.80
#